data_AF-A0A3R9X590-F1
#
_entry.id   AF-A0A3R9X590-F1
#
_cell.length_a   1.000
_cell.length_b   1.000
_cell.length_c   1.000
_cell.angle_alpha   90.00
_cell.angle_beta   90.00
_cell.angle_gamma   90.00
#
_symmetry.space_group_name_H-M   'P 1'
#
loop_
_entity.id
_entity.type
_entity.pdbx_description
1 polymer ?
#
loop_
_entity_poly.entity_id
_entity_poly.type
_entity_poly.pdbx_seq_one_letter_code
_entity_poly.pdbx_strand_id
1 'polypeptide(L)'
;MAIALAFGLTALRYPIGDLSRAGPGLFPVMVSSLLLLIGVSTVVRSFFVEPVRLDLHFKNIALILASLCGFALISMYLDMAVGIVFMVFCSAFAGSSNSWMRNVKISAGLIAMAFALQKLLGLNLPLF
;
A
#
# COMPACT_ATOMS: atom_id res chain seq x y z
N MET A 1 -3.43 -12.56 -7.02
CA MET A 1 -2.81 -13.90 -7.09
C MET A 1 -1.62 -13.97 -8.04
N ALA A 2 -1.70 -13.47 -9.29
CA ALA A 2 -0.58 -13.53 -10.25
C ALA A 2 0.73 -12.92 -9.71
N ILE A 3 0.68 -11.75 -9.07
CA ILE A 3 1.85 -11.11 -8.46
C ILE A 3 2.40 -11.97 -7.30
N ALA A 4 1.55 -12.47 -6.41
CA ALA A 4 1.98 -13.33 -5.29
C ALA A 4 2.61 -14.65 -5.76
N LEU A 5 2.06 -15.28 -6.81
CA LEU A 5 2.63 -16.49 -7.42
C LEU A 5 3.96 -16.19 -8.12
N ALA A 6 4.07 -15.09 -8.86
CA ALA A 6 5.30 -14.70 -9.54
C ALA A 6 6.44 -14.48 -8.54
N PHE A 7 6.19 -13.76 -7.45
CA PHE A 7 7.16 -13.52 -6.38
C PHE A 7 7.44 -14.78 -5.54
N GLY A 8 6.44 -15.61 -5.25
CA GLY A 8 6.64 -16.87 -4.55
C GLY A 8 7.51 -17.86 -5.34
N LEU A 9 7.27 -17.98 -6.65
CA LEU A 9 8.04 -18.83 -7.55
C LEU A 9 9.49 -18.34 -7.75
N THR A 10 9.71 -17.03 -7.83
CA THR A 10 11.08 -16.48 -7.85
C THR A 10 11.76 -16.57 -6.49
N ALA A 11 11.03 -16.46 -5.38
CA ALA A 11 11.59 -16.58 -4.03
C ALA A 11 12.02 -18.02 -3.68
N LEU A 12 11.35 -19.04 -4.23
CA LEU A 12 11.75 -20.45 -4.13
C LEU A 12 13.11 -20.76 -4.78
N ARG A 13 13.63 -19.87 -5.65
CA ARG A 13 14.98 -19.99 -6.22
C ARG A 13 16.08 -19.50 -5.29
N TYR A 14 15.74 -18.80 -4.20
CA TYR A 14 16.70 -18.30 -3.23
C TYR A 14 16.74 -19.18 -1.98
N PRO A 15 17.92 -19.41 -1.39
CA PRO A 15 18.03 -20.11 -0.12
C PRO A 15 17.29 -19.28 0.95
N ILE A 16 16.25 -19.89 1.52
CA ILE A 16 15.38 -19.29 2.53
C ILE A 16 16.16 -19.14 3.86
N GLY A 17 17.20 -19.95 4.07
CA GLY A 17 18.04 -19.93 5.26
C GLY A 17 17.36 -20.59 6.46
N ASP A 18 17.83 -20.24 7.66
CA ASP A 18 17.33 -20.72 8.95
C ASP A 18 16.65 -19.57 9.71
N LEU A 19 15.74 -19.81 10.67
CA LEU A 19 15.10 -18.71 11.42
C LEU A 19 16.11 -17.85 12.21
N SER A 20 17.26 -18.44 12.57
CA SER A 20 18.37 -17.72 13.21
C SER A 20 19.34 -17.05 12.23
N ARG A 21 19.26 -17.35 10.92
CA ARG A 21 20.02 -16.69 9.84
C ARG A 21 19.13 -16.58 8.61
N ALA A 22 18.28 -15.55 8.61
CA ALA A 22 17.35 -15.29 7.53
C ALA A 22 18.11 -15.12 6.20
N GLY A 23 17.88 -16.03 5.27
CA GLY A 23 18.38 -15.92 3.91
C GLY A 23 17.62 -14.85 3.12
N PRO A 24 18.17 -14.38 1.99
CA PRO A 24 17.54 -13.35 1.14
C PRO A 24 16.16 -13.76 0.60
N GLY A 25 15.84 -15.06 0.61
CA GLY A 25 14.53 -15.59 0.19
C GLY A 25 13.43 -15.55 1.26
N LEU A 26 13.76 -15.43 2.55
CA LEU A 26 12.77 -15.56 3.64
C LEU A 26 11.74 -14.43 3.61
N PHE A 27 12.19 -13.19 3.43
CA PHE A 27 11.31 -12.02 3.36
C PHE A 27 10.35 -12.07 2.15
N PRO A 28 10.83 -12.30 0.90
CA PRO A 28 9.95 -12.48 -0.26
C PRO A 28 8.94 -13.63 -0.11
N VAL A 29 9.34 -14.77 0.47
CA VAL A 29 8.43 -15.92 0.71
C VAL A 29 7.35 -15.55 1.73
N MET A 30 7.71 -14.91 2.84
CA MET A 30 6.73 -14.46 3.84
C MET A 30 5.71 -13.48 3.25
N VAL A 31 6.17 -12.45 2.53
CA VAL A 31 5.27 -11.46 1.93
C VAL A 31 4.39 -12.08 0.85
N SER A 32 4.95 -12.90 -0.04
CA SER A 32 4.16 -13.56 -1.10
C SER A 32 3.14 -14.55 -0.53
N SER A 33 3.45 -15.30 0.53
CA SER A 33 2.49 -16.20 1.19
C SER A 33 1.33 -15.44 1.84
N LEU A 34 1.60 -14.34 2.55
CA LEU A 34 0.57 -13.46 3.11
C LEU A 34 -0.33 -12.88 2.01
N LEU A 35 0.26 -12.37 0.92
CA LEU A 35 -0.50 -11.86 -0.22
C LEU A 35 -1.33 -12.96 -0.91
N LEU A 36 -0.83 -14.18 -0.96
CA LEU A 36 -1.57 -15.33 -1.51
C LEU A 36 -2.76 -15.69 -0.62
N LEU A 37 -2.59 -15.70 0.71
CA LEU A 37 -3.67 -15.92 1.67
C LEU A 37 -4.77 -14.86 1.55
N ILE A 38 -4.39 -13.58 1.48
CA ILE A 38 -5.35 -12.47 1.28
C ILE A 38 -6.07 -12.62 -0.08
N GLY A 39 -5.35 -13.01 -1.12
CA GLY A 39 -5.92 -13.27 -2.44
C GLY A 39 -6.95 -14.41 -2.41
N VAL A 40 -6.61 -15.54 -1.78
CA VAL A 40 -7.50 -16.70 -1.65
C VAL A 40 -8.73 -16.35 -0.81
N SER A 41 -8.56 -15.68 0.33
CA SER A 41 -9.69 -15.29 1.19
C SER A 41 -10.65 -14.33 0.48
N THR A 42 -10.12 -13.41 -0.33
CA THR A 42 -10.93 -12.50 -1.15
C THR A 42 -11.72 -13.25 -2.22
N VAL A 43 -11.10 -14.23 -2.89
CA VAL A 43 -11.78 -15.09 -3.88
C VAL A 43 -12.87 -15.92 -3.23
N VAL A 44 -12.57 -16.58 -2.10
CA VAL A 44 -13.58 -17.33 -1.33
C VAL A 44 -14.73 -16.41 -0.97
N ARG A 45 -14.46 -15.23 -0.42
CA ARG A 45 -15.50 -14.23 -0.11
C ARG A 45 -16.31 -13.82 -1.34
N SER A 46 -15.68 -13.71 -2.51
CA SER A 46 -16.37 -13.35 -3.75
C SER A 46 -17.40 -14.39 -4.21
N PHE A 47 -17.29 -15.65 -3.78
CA PHE A 47 -18.32 -16.67 -4.03
C PHE A 47 -19.53 -16.53 -3.10
N PHE A 48 -19.38 -15.89 -1.94
CA PHE A 48 -20.45 -15.68 -0.96
C PHE A 48 -21.13 -14.30 -1.08
N VAL A 49 -20.58 -13.37 -1.86
CA VAL A 49 -21.09 -12.01 -2.00
C VAL A 49 -21.77 -11.86 -3.36
N GLU A 50 -22.99 -11.33 -3.37
CA GLU A 50 -23.71 -11.05 -4.62
C GLU A 50 -22.94 -10.05 -5.51
N PRO A 51 -22.86 -10.30 -6.82
CA PRO A 51 -22.14 -9.43 -7.75
C PRO A 51 -22.82 -8.05 -7.83
N VAL A 52 -22.19 -7.06 -7.20
CA VAL A 52 -22.59 -5.65 -7.32
C VAL A 52 -22.15 -5.11 -8.67
N ARG A 53 -23.02 -4.35 -9.34
CA ARG A 53 -22.67 -3.65 -10.59
C ARG A 53 -21.55 -2.66 -10.29
N LEU A 54 -20.37 -2.93 -10.84
CA LEU A 54 -19.24 -2.03 -10.75
C LEU A 54 -19.45 -0.92 -11.78
N ASP A 55 -20.01 0.21 -11.37
CA ASP A 55 -19.91 1.44 -12.14
C ASP A 55 -18.44 1.88 -12.12
N LEU A 56 -17.70 1.44 -13.12
CA LEU A 56 -16.28 1.74 -13.28
C LEU A 56 -16.12 3.21 -13.68
N HIS A 57 -16.00 4.07 -12.68
CA HIS A 57 -15.63 5.46 -12.88
C HIS A 57 -14.13 5.53 -13.20
N PHE A 58 -13.76 5.27 -14.46
CA PHE A 58 -12.38 5.30 -14.95
C PHE A 58 -11.62 6.57 -14.57
N LYS A 59 -12.33 7.72 -14.51
CA LYS A 59 -11.78 8.98 -14.03
C LYS A 59 -11.30 8.91 -12.57
N ASN A 60 -12.08 8.30 -11.68
CA ASN A 60 -11.71 8.17 -10.27
C ASN A 60 -10.54 7.18 -10.11
N ILE A 61 -10.57 6.09 -10.87
CA ILE A 61 -9.48 5.09 -10.88
C ILE A 61 -8.17 5.73 -11.35
N ALA A 62 -8.20 6.46 -12.46
CA ALA A 62 -7.03 7.16 -12.99
C ALA A 62 -6.50 8.21 -12.01
N LEU A 63 -7.39 8.92 -11.31
CA LEU A 63 -7.02 9.95 -10.35
C LEU A 63 -6.38 9.34 -9.08
N ILE A 64 -6.88 8.20 -8.60
CA ILE A 64 -6.25 7.44 -7.51
C ILE A 64 -4.87 6.93 -7.95
N LEU A 65 -4.75 6.35 -9.15
CA LEU A 65 -3.46 5.89 -9.67
C LEU A 65 -2.46 7.04 -9.80
N ALA A 66 -2.89 8.18 -10.33
CA ALA A 66 -2.07 9.38 -10.44
C ALA A 66 -1.66 9.91 -9.05
N SER A 67 -2.55 9.87 -8.05
CA SER A 67 -2.21 10.27 -6.68
C SER A 67 -1.14 9.37 -6.06
N LEU A 68 -1.20 8.06 -6.34
CA LEU A 68 -0.20 7.09 -5.86
C LEU A 68 1.15 7.26 -6.55
N CYS A 69 1.16 7.47 -7.88
CA CYS A 69 2.39 7.77 -8.60
C CYS A 69 2.99 9.11 -8.16
N GLY A 70 2.16 10.13 -7.95
CA GLY A 70 2.58 11.43 -7.43
C GLY A 70 3.15 11.33 -6.01
N PHE A 71 2.54 10.54 -5.13
CA PHE A 71 3.09 10.22 -3.80
C PHE A 71 4.51 9.67 -3.91
N ALA A 72 4.70 8.62 -4.72
CA ALA A 72 6.00 7.96 -4.87
C ALA A 72 7.06 8.92 -5.43
N LEU A 73 6.69 9.76 -6.40
CA LEU A 73 7.61 10.74 -6.98
C LEU A 73 7.98 11.84 -5.97
N ILE A 74 6.98 12.44 -5.31
CA ILE A 74 7.18 13.52 -4.35
C ILE A 74 7.97 13.02 -3.14
N SER A 75 7.66 11.83 -2.65
CA SER A 75 8.39 11.19 -1.56
C SER A 75 9.84 10.87 -1.91
N MET A 76 10.19 10.76 -3.19
CA MET A 76 11.56 10.51 -3.65
C MET A 76 12.38 11.81 -3.79
N TYR A 77 11.74 12.93 -4.15
CA TYR A 77 12.43 14.20 -4.42
C TYR A 77 12.37 15.24 -3.29
N LEU A 78 11.34 15.18 -2.44
CA LEU A 78 11.09 16.13 -1.36
C LEU A 78 11.12 15.37 -0.04
N ASP A 79 9.93 15.07 0.51
CA ASP A 79 9.75 14.40 1.79
C ASP A 79 8.51 13.51 1.76
N MET A 80 8.54 12.43 2.55
CA MET A 80 7.36 11.60 2.76
C MET A 80 6.16 12.38 3.29
N ALA A 81 6.38 13.38 4.15
CA ALA A 81 5.30 14.19 4.71
C ALA A 81 4.54 14.96 3.60
N VAL A 82 5.26 15.61 2.69
CA VAL A 82 4.69 16.33 1.55
C VAL A 82 3.98 15.36 0.61
N GLY A 83 4.57 14.18 0.39
CA GLY A 83 3.94 13.10 -0.37
C GLY A 83 2.58 12.69 0.21
N ILE A 84 2.51 12.41 1.52
CA ILE A 84 1.26 11.98 2.19
C ILE A 84 0.17 13.05 2.02
N VAL A 85 0.51 14.32 2.24
CA VAL A 85 -0.44 15.43 2.05
C VAL A 85 -0.96 15.45 0.63
N PHE A 86 -0.06 15.40 -0.37
CA PHE A 86 -0.45 15.40 -1.78
C PHE A 86 -1.35 14.20 -2.14
N MET A 87 -1.01 13.00 -1.68
CA MET A 87 -1.78 11.78 -1.94
C MET A 87 -3.19 11.88 -1.37
N VAL A 88 -3.35 12.33 -0.14
CA VAL A 88 -4.66 12.44 0.52
C VAL A 88 -5.52 13.51 -0.16
N PHE A 89 -4.94 14.66 -0.51
CA PHE A 89 -5.68 15.71 -1.23
C PHE A 89 -6.07 15.26 -2.63
N CYS A 90 -5.16 14.65 -3.39
CA CYS A 90 -5.43 14.18 -4.75
C CYS A 90 -6.46 13.03 -4.73
N SER A 91 -6.29 12.01 -3.88
CA SER A 91 -7.26 10.91 -3.75
C SER A 91 -8.64 11.37 -3.27
N ALA A 92 -8.72 12.45 -2.48
CA ALA A 92 -10.00 13.00 -2.07
C ALA A 92 -10.81 13.61 -3.23
N PHE A 93 -10.17 14.10 -4.29
CA PHE A 93 -10.87 14.54 -5.51
C PHE A 93 -11.52 13.37 -6.27
N ALA A 94 -11.09 12.13 -6.04
CA ALA A 94 -11.72 10.93 -6.59
C ALA A 94 -12.96 10.48 -5.78
N GLY A 95 -13.12 10.94 -4.54
CA GLY A 95 -14.22 10.58 -3.65
C GLY A 95 -15.44 11.47 -3.82
N SER A 96 -16.63 10.89 -3.95
CA SER A 96 -17.91 11.60 -4.11
C SER A 96 -18.36 12.39 -2.87
N SER A 97 -17.73 12.21 -1.70
CA SER A 97 -18.05 12.95 -0.46
C SER A 97 -16.87 13.84 -0.04
N ASN A 98 -16.68 14.94 -0.77
CA ASN A 98 -15.55 15.84 -0.55
C ASN A 98 -15.78 16.70 0.71
N SER A 99 -15.29 16.25 1.86
CA SER A 99 -15.28 17.04 3.09
C SER A 99 -13.84 17.36 3.46
N TRP A 100 -13.43 18.60 3.18
CA TRP A 100 -12.08 19.11 3.39
C TRP A 100 -11.55 18.85 4.82
N MET A 101 -12.43 18.99 5.82
CA MET A 101 -12.09 18.75 7.23
C MET A 101 -11.71 17.29 7.52
N ARG A 102 -12.29 16.34 6.79
CA ARG A 102 -12.00 14.90 6.95
C ARG A 102 -10.64 14.56 6.36
N ASN A 103 -10.33 15.12 5.19
CA ASN A 103 -9.06 14.90 4.51
C ASN A 103 -7.89 15.43 5.35
N VAL A 104 -8.05 16.61 5.95
CA VAL A 104 -7.03 17.17 6.86
C VAL A 104 -6.81 16.26 8.08
N LYS A 105 -7.87 15.73 8.70
CA LYS A 105 -7.75 14.76 9.82
C LYS A 105 -7.06 13.46 9.40
N ILE A 106 -7.37 12.94 8.22
CA ILE A 106 -6.75 11.73 7.67
C ILE A 106 -5.26 11.96 7.39
N SER A 107 -4.91 13.07 6.75
CA SER A 107 -3.51 13.45 6.51
C SER A 107 -2.75 13.60 7.84
N ALA A 108 -3.32 14.32 8.81
CA ALA A 108 -2.70 14.51 10.12
C ALA A 108 -2.48 13.18 10.84
N GLY A 109 -3.44 12.25 10.78
CA GLY A 109 -3.32 10.91 11.35
C GLY A 109 -2.22 10.08 10.67
N LEU A 110 -2.14 10.11 9.34
CA LEU A 110 -1.11 9.41 8.57
C LEU A 110 0.30 9.97 8.85
N ILE A 111 0.43 11.29 8.92
CA ILE A 111 1.71 11.94 9.26
C ILE A 111 2.11 11.59 10.70
N ALA A 112 1.18 11.65 11.66
CA ALA A 112 1.45 11.27 13.05
C ALA A 112 1.90 9.80 13.17
N MET A 113 1.29 8.89 12.41
CA MET A 113 1.69 7.49 12.36
C MET A 113 3.09 7.31 11.73
N ALA A 114 3.40 8.06 10.66
CA ALA A 114 4.73 8.05 10.06
C ALA A 114 5.81 8.51 11.05
N PHE A 115 5.55 9.59 11.80
CA PHE A 115 6.44 10.05 12.87
C PHE A 115 6.55 9.05 14.02
N ALA A 116 5.45 8.41 14.41
CA ALA A 116 5.45 7.38 15.44
C ALA A 116 6.33 6.19 15.03
N LEU A 117 6.24 5.74 13.77
CA LEU A 117 7.09 4.66 13.25
C LEU A 117 8.56 5.08 13.15
N GLN A 118 8.85 6.32 12.75
CA GLN A 118 10.23 6.83 12.74
C GLN A 118 10.85 6.83 14.15
N LYS A 119 10.13 7.38 15.14
CA LYS A 119 10.59 7.48 16.54
C LYS A 119 10.61 6.15 17.29
N LEU A 120 9.65 5.26 17.04
CA LEU A 120 9.48 4.02 17.79
C LEU A 120 10.27 2.86 17.19
N LEU A 121 10.36 2.77 15.85
CA LEU A 121 11.09 1.70 15.15
C LEU A 121 12.49 2.11 14.69
N GLY A 122 12.86 3.40 14.74
CA GLY A 122 14.15 3.89 14.27
C GLY A 122 14.34 3.76 12.75
N LEU A 123 13.24 3.62 12.00
CA LEU A 123 13.26 3.53 10.54
C LEU A 123 13.74 4.85 9.94
N ASN A 124 14.75 4.80 9.06
CA ASN A 124 15.24 5.95 8.33
C ASN A 124 14.27 6.31 7.20
N LEU A 125 13.16 6.94 7.58
CA LEU A 125 12.19 7.52 6.66
C LEU A 125 12.66 8.95 6.33
N PRO A 126 12.84 9.32 5.04
CA PRO A 126 13.16 10.69 4.63
C PRO A 126 11.94 11.58 4.90
N LEU A 127 11.91 12.08 6.13
CA LEU A 127 10.88 12.97 6.66
C LEU A 127 11.34 14.45 6.64
N PHE A 128 12.61 14.71 6.27
CA PHE A 128 13.24 16.01 6.07
C PHE A 128 14.37 15.92 5.02
#